data_AF-A0A3D0VYT8-F1
#
_entry.id   AF-A0A3D0VYT8-F1
#
_cell.length_a   1.000
_cell.length_b   1.000
_cell.length_c   1.000
_cell.angle_alpha   90.00
_cell.angle_beta   90.00
_cell.angle_gamma   90.00
#
_symmetry.space_group_name_H-M   'P 1'
#
loop_
_entity.id
_entity.type
_entity.pdbx_description
1 polymer ?
#
loop_
_entity_poly.entity_id
_entity_poly.type
_entity_poly.pdbx_seq_one_letter_code
_entity_poly.pdbx_strand_id
1 'polypeptide(L)' 'WPEEKIFRCTVDTLHETVAGNHLTKTALIIVGNCMGDEYLRSLLYHPGFSTEYREAIK' A
#
# COMPACT_ATOMS: atom_id res chain seq x y z
N TRP A 1 -13.84 -4.19 8.76
CA TRP A 1 -15.09 -4.99 8.88
C TRP A 1 -14.98 -6.01 10.03
N PRO A 2 -16.08 -6.50 10.63
CA PRO A 2 -16.01 -7.50 11.71
C PRO A 2 -15.24 -8.79 11.35
N GLU A 3 -15.25 -9.17 10.07
CA GLU A 3 -14.60 -10.35 9.50
C GLU A 3 -13.21 -10.06 8.90
N GLU A 4 -12.75 -8.82 8.97
CA GLU A 4 -11.46 -8.41 8.42
C GLU A 4 -10.31 -9.18 9.06
N LYS A 5 -9.37 -9.62 8.22
CA LYS A 5 -8.14 -10.30 8.67
C LYS A 5 -6.95 -9.64 8.01
N ILE A 6 -5.92 -9.34 8.82
CA ILE A 6 -4.65 -8.77 8.37
C ILE A 6 -3.57 -9.83 8.56
N PHE A 7 -2.91 -10.20 7.47
CA PHE A 7 -1.76 -11.09 7.48
C PHE A 7 -0.52 -10.31 7.06
N ARG A 8 0.50 -10.31 7.91
CA ARG A 8 1.80 -9.69 7.61
C ARG A 8 2.79 -10.78 7.23
N CYS A 9 3.40 -10.63 6.08
CA CYS A 9 4.40 -11.55 5.55
C CYS A 9 5.37 -10.79 4.64
N THR A 10 6.47 -11.41 4.26
CA THR A 10 7.32 -10.91 3.18
C THR A 10 6.75 -11.36 1.83
N VAL A 11 7.16 -10.69 0.74
CA VAL A 11 6.77 -11.07 -0.63
C VAL A 11 7.14 -12.53 -0.93
N ASP A 12 8.28 -12.99 -0.43
CA ASP A 12 8.76 -14.38 -0.57
C ASP A 12 7.79 -15.39 0.07
N THR A 13 7.30 -15.09 1.27
CA THR A 13 6.39 -15.94 2.05
C THR A 13 4.89 -15.73 1.73
N LEU A 14 4.58 -14.91 0.73
CA LEU A 14 3.19 -14.53 0.43
C LEU A 14 2.34 -15.74 0.02
N HIS A 15 2.90 -16.64 -0.80
CA HIS A 15 2.18 -17.83 -1.27
C HIS A 15 1.78 -18.75 -0.11
N GLU A 16 2.74 -19.06 0.78
CA GLU A 16 2.51 -19.89 1.96
C GLU A 16 1.47 -19.26 2.89
N THR A 17 1.55 -17.94 3.09
CA THR A 17 0.59 -17.19 3.92
C THR A 17 -0.83 -17.28 3.38
N VAL A 18 -1.01 -17.09 2.06
CA VAL A 18 -2.32 -17.15 1.40
C VAL A 18 -2.90 -18.56 1.45
N ALA A 19 -2.09 -19.57 1.12
CA ALA A 19 -2.51 -20.97 1.08
C ALA A 19 -2.86 -21.49 2.49
N GLY A 20 -2.00 -21.25 3.48
CA GLY A 20 -2.21 -21.71 4.86
C GLY A 20 -3.44 -21.10 5.53
N ASN A 21 -3.85 -19.90 5.10
CA ASN A 21 -5.05 -19.21 5.60
C ASN A 21 -6.29 -19.40 4.73
N HIS A 22 -6.21 -20.26 3.70
CA HIS A 22 -7.32 -20.58 2.79
C HIS A 22 -7.97 -19.32 2.18
N LEU A 23 -7.15 -18.32 1.85
CA LEU A 23 -7.61 -17.09 1.21
C LEU A 23 -7.85 -17.36 -0.27
N THR A 24 -9.12 -17.49 -0.65
CA THR A 24 -9.54 -17.90 -2.01
C THR A 24 -10.29 -16.82 -2.79
N LYS A 25 -10.61 -15.70 -2.14
CA LYS A 25 -11.41 -14.58 -2.70
C LYS A 25 -10.63 -13.26 -2.59
N THR A 26 -11.35 -12.15 -2.70
CA THR A 26 -10.84 -10.78 -2.67
C THR A 26 -9.89 -10.54 -1.49
N ALA A 27 -8.64 -10.17 -1.81
CA ALA A 27 -7.64 -9.72 -0.87
C ALA A 27 -7.01 -8.42 -1.40
N LEU A 28 -6.70 -7.49 -0.50
CA LEU A 28 -5.88 -6.33 -0.80
C LEU A 28 -4.43 -6.65 -0.37
N ILE A 29 -3.51 -6.66 -1.33
CA ILE A 29 -2.09 -6.85 -1.05
C ILE A 29 -1.46 -5.46 -0.93
N ILE A 30 -0.83 -5.20 0.21
CA ILE A 30 -0.12 -3.96 0.50
C ILE A 30 1.36 -4.28 0.65
N VAL A 31 2.21 -3.70 -0.20
CA VAL A 31 3.65 -3.99 -0.24
C VAL A 31 4.45 -2.74 0.12
N GLY A 32 5.43 -2.90 1.01
CA GLY A 32 6.30 -1.83 1.50
C GLY A 32 5.85 -1.22 2.83
N ASN A 33 6.56 -0.16 3.26
CA ASN A 33 6.28 0.53 4.52
C ASN A 33 5.18 1.60 4.35
N CYS A 34 3.99 1.18 3.92
CA CYS A 34 2.86 2.07 3.62
C CYS A 34 1.70 1.97 4.62
N MET A 35 1.82 1.09 5.63
CA MET A 35 0.85 0.88 6.71
C MET A 35 1.51 1.02 8.08
N GLY A 36 2.10 2.20 8.33
CA GLY A 36 2.76 2.56 9.58
C GLY A 36 2.48 4.02 9.97
N ASP A 37 3.17 4.49 11.01
CA ASP A 37 2.96 5.83 11.56
C ASP A 37 3.68 6.93 10.75
N GLU A 38 4.58 6.52 9.85
CA GLU A 38 5.29 7.42 8.96
C GLU A 38 4.36 7.90 7.84
N TYR A 39 4.06 9.20 7.87
CA TYR A 39 3.22 9.86 6.88
C TYR A 39 4.03 10.88 6.09
N LEU A 40 4.03 10.73 4.76
CA LEU A 40 4.53 11.75 3.84
C LEU A 40 3.33 12.43 3.18
N ARG A 41 3.33 13.76 3.18
CA ARG A 41 2.29 14.54 2.49
C ARG A 41 2.41 14.30 0.98
N SER A 42 1.31 13.88 0.36
CA SER A 42 1.24 13.74 -1.10
C SER A 42 1.63 15.05 -1.78
N LEU A 43 2.57 14.96 -2.73
CA LEU A 43 3.01 16.08 -3.54
C LEU A 43 2.09 16.34 -4.75
N LEU A 44 1.02 15.57 -4.90
CA LEU A 44 0.10 15.68 -6.03
C LEU A 44 -0.34 17.13 -6.28
N TYR A 45 -0.62 17.88 -5.22
CA TYR A 45 -1.01 19.29 -5.30
C TYR A 45 0.04 20.28 -4.80
N HIS A 46 1.23 19.82 -4.45
CA HIS A 46 2.27 20.70 -3.94
C HIS A 46 2.76 21.64 -5.06
N PRO A 47 2.74 22.97 -4.88
CA PRO A 47 3.04 23.92 -5.96
C PRO A 47 4.48 23.80 -6.46
N GLY A 48 5.43 23.43 -5.59
CA GLY A 48 6.82 23.19 -5.96
C GLY A 48 7.13 21.82 -6.58
N PHE A 49 6.11 20.99 -6.87
CA PHE A 49 6.30 19.65 -7.46
C PHE A 49 5.65 19.56 -8.84
N SER A 50 6.49 19.32 -9.86
CA SER A 50 6.03 19.05 -11.23
C SER A 50 5.52 17.61 -11.32
N THR A 51 4.36 17.45 -11.95
CA THR A 51 3.84 16.14 -12.39
C THR A 51 3.90 16.08 -13.91
N GLU A 52 3.58 14.92 -14.52
CA GLU A 52 3.48 14.77 -15.97
C GLU A 52 2.52 15.79 -16.63
N TYR A 53 1.50 16.27 -15.90
CA TYR A 53 0.44 17.12 -16.44
C TYR A 53 0.44 18.55 -15.86
N ARG A 54 1.42 18.90 -15.01
CA ARG A 54 1.46 20.21 -14.35
C ARG A 54 2.87 20.56 -13.91
N GLU A 55 3.37 21.69 -14.39
CA GLU A 55 4.64 22.25 -13.92
C GLU A 55 4.54 22.88 -12.54
N ALA A 56 5.64 22.80 -11.79
CA ALA A 56 5.81 23.50 -10.54
C ALA A 56 5.84 25.03 -10.73
N ILE A 57 5.35 25.76 -9.73
CA ILE A 57 5.41 27.21 -9.65
C ILE A 57 6.52 27.60 -8.67
N LYS A 58 7.37 28.55 -9.08
CA LYS A 58 8.46 29.09 -8.25
C LYS A 58 7.95 29.84 -7.03
#